data_AF-A0A4D7H4B7-F1
#
_entry.id   AF-A0A4D7H4B7-F1
#
_cell.length_a   1.000
_cell.length_b   1.000
_cell.length_c   1.000
_cell.angle_alpha   90.00
_cell.angle_beta   90.00
_cell.angle_gamma   90.00
#
_symmetry.space_group_name_H-M   'P 1'
#
loop_
_entity.id
_entity.type
_entity.pdbx_description
1 polymer ?
#
loop_
_entity_poly.entity_id
_entity_poly.type
_entity_poly.pdbx_seq_one_letter_code
_entity_poly.pdbx_strand_id
1 'polypeptide(L)' 'MTDLASTAPTRFDLILFVMGVALFGGGALGALTVVPFSLAGGAGTAVAGAAMFEGLARNPPTES' A
#
# COMPACT_ATOMS: atom_id res chain seq x y z
N MET A 1 -40.41 -31.73 -7.85
CA MET A 1 -39.26 -32.36 -7.16
C MET A 1 -38.08 -31.43 -7.38
N THR A 2 -37.72 -30.67 -6.35
CA THR A 2 -36.66 -29.66 -6.41
C THR A 2 -35.32 -30.37 -6.61
N ASP A 3 -34.70 -30.14 -7.77
CA ASP A 3 -33.40 -30.68 -8.13
C ASP A 3 -32.30 -30.04 -7.27
N LEU A 4 -32.14 -30.56 -6.06
CA LEU A 4 -31.07 -30.20 -5.12
C LEU A 4 -29.77 -30.97 -5.43
N ALA A 5 -29.77 -31.83 -6.46
CA ALA A 5 -28.60 -32.62 -6.85
C ALA A 5 -27.62 -31.83 -7.74
N SER A 6 -28.08 -30.74 -8.36
CA SER A 6 -27.27 -29.85 -9.20
C SER A 6 -26.76 -28.58 -8.49
N THR A 7 -26.60 -28.59 -7.16
CA THR A 7 -26.12 -27.41 -6.40
C THR A 7 -24.64 -27.54 -6.00
N ALA A 8 -23.92 -28.53 -6.51
CA ALA A 8 -22.48 -28.62 -6.29
C ALA A 8 -21.76 -27.50 -7.09
N PRO A 9 -20.89 -26.71 -6.45
CA PRO A 9 -20.10 -25.70 -7.14
C PRO A 9 -19.31 -26.33 -8.28
N THR A 10 -19.40 -25.73 -9.46
CA THR A 10 -18.60 -26.17 -10.59
C THR A 10 -17.15 -25.76 -10.38
N ARG A 11 -16.21 -26.39 -11.12
CA ARG A 11 -14.79 -25.99 -11.06
C ARG A 11 -14.59 -24.51 -11.41
N PHE A 12 -15.41 -23.97 -12.29
CA PHE A 12 -15.36 -22.56 -12.67
C PHE A 12 -15.78 -21.65 -11.51
N ASP A 13 -16.79 -22.03 -10.72
CA ASP A 13 -17.22 -21.25 -9.56
C ASP A 13 -16.11 -21.13 -8.53
N LEU A 14 -15.35 -22.22 -8.32
CA LEU A 14 -14.19 -22.22 -7.43
C LEU A 14 -13.04 -21.34 -7.96
N ILE A 15 -12.77 -21.37 -9.27
CA ILE A 15 -11.75 -20.53 -9.90
C ILE A 15 -12.13 -19.05 -9.78
N LEU A 16 -13.38 -18.71 -10.06
CA LEU A 16 -13.89 -17.34 -9.93
C LEU A 16 -13.84 -16.85 -8.50
N PHE A 17 -14.15 -17.72 -7.53
CA PHE A 17 -14.01 -17.40 -6.12
C PHE A 17 -12.55 -17.08 -5.75
N VAL A 18 -11.60 -17.93 -6.15
CA VAL A 18 -10.16 -17.71 -5.89
C VAL A 18 -9.67 -16.43 -6.57
N MET A 19 -10.07 -16.18 -7.82
CA MET A 19 -9.75 -14.93 -8.52
C MET A 19 -10.32 -13.72 -7.79
N GLY A 20 -11.56 -13.78 -7.32
CA GLY A 20 -12.19 -12.70 -6.56
C GLY A 20 -11.46 -12.40 -5.26
N VAL A 21 -11.05 -13.43 -4.51
CA VAL A 21 -10.25 -13.30 -3.28
C VAL A 21 -8.89 -12.67 -3.58
N ALA A 22 -8.21 -13.11 -4.64
CA ALA A 22 -6.91 -12.56 -5.04
C ALA A 22 -7.03 -11.09 -5.46
N LEU A 23 -8.07 -10.73 -6.22
CA LEU A 23 -8.31 -9.38 -6.69
C LEU A 23 -8.66 -8.43 -5.53
N PHE A 24 -9.53 -8.86 -4.63
CA PHE A 24 -9.91 -8.10 -3.45
C PHE A 24 -8.74 -7.93 -2.49
N GLY A 25 -8.00 -9.01 -2.20
CA GLY A 25 -6.82 -8.97 -1.35
C GLY A 25 -5.73 -8.07 -1.92
N GLY A 26 -5.41 -8.21 -3.21
CA GLY A 26 -4.46 -7.36 -3.90
C GLY A 26 -4.89 -5.90 -3.96
N GLY A 27 -6.17 -5.63 -4.21
CA GLY A 27 -6.74 -4.27 -4.22
C GLY A 27 -6.74 -3.62 -2.84
N ALA A 28 -7.09 -4.36 -1.80
CA ALA A 28 -7.08 -3.88 -0.41
C ALA A 28 -5.66 -3.60 0.09
N LEU A 29 -4.71 -4.50 -0.19
CA LEU A 29 -3.30 -4.28 0.10
C LEU A 29 -2.74 -3.12 -0.71
N GLY A 30 -3.10 -3.01 -2.00
CA GLY A 30 -2.76 -1.86 -2.84
C GLY A 30 -3.26 -0.55 -2.24
N ALA A 31 -4.53 -0.48 -1.85
CA ALA A 31 -5.12 0.71 -1.23
C ALA A 31 -4.46 1.04 0.12
N LEU A 32 -4.10 0.03 0.92
CA LEU A 32 -3.43 0.21 2.21
C LEU A 32 -1.95 0.62 2.06
N THR A 33 -1.30 0.20 0.98
CA THR A 33 0.11 0.47 0.67
C THR A 33 0.31 1.70 -0.21
N VAL A 34 -0.76 2.29 -0.76
CA VAL A 34 -0.74 3.62 -1.37
C VAL A 34 -0.38 4.62 -0.28
N VAL A 35 0.91 4.87 -0.11
CA VAL A 35 1.40 6.02 0.63
C VAL A 35 0.94 7.25 -0.16
N PRO A 36 0.07 8.11 0.41
CA PRO A 36 -0.32 9.32 -0.28
C PRO A 36 0.93 10.09 -0.66
N PHE A 37 1.01 10.62 -1.89
CA PHE A 37 2.17 11.41 -2.33
C PHE A 37 2.50 12.55 -1.34
N SER A 38 1.49 13.09 -0.67
CA SER A 38 1.65 14.07 0.41
C SER A 38 2.37 13.54 1.64
N LEU A 39 2.14 12.28 2.02
CA LEU A 39 2.78 11.59 3.14
C LEU A 39 4.23 11.17 2.79
N ALA A 40 4.45 10.66 1.57
CA ALA A 40 5.79 10.35 1.08
C ALA A 40 6.65 11.63 0.94
N GLY A 41 6.07 12.69 0.37
CA GLY A 41 6.70 14.01 0.26
C GLY A 41 6.99 14.61 1.63
N GLY A 42 6.05 14.55 2.57
CA GLY A 42 6.22 15.04 3.94
C GLY A 42 7.31 14.29 4.73
N ALA A 43 7.38 12.97 4.59
CA ALA A 43 8.45 12.19 5.21
C ALA A 43 9.83 12.55 4.62
N GLY A 44 9.91 12.71 3.30
CA GLY A 44 11.14 13.12 2.62
C GLY A 44 11.63 14.51 3.04
N THR A 45 10.72 15.49 3.13
CA THR A 45 11.07 16.85 3.56
C THR A 45 11.46 16.90 5.03
N ALA A 46 10.82 16.11 5.90
CA ALA A 46 11.19 16.00 7.31
C ALA A 46 12.61 15.42 7.49
N VAL A 47 12.94 14.35 6.78
CA VAL A 47 14.29 13.75 6.80
C VAL A 47 15.33 14.73 6.26
N ALA A 48 15.04 15.39 5.13
CA ALA A 48 15.95 16.38 4.55
C ALA A 48 16.18 17.57 5.50
N GLY A 49 15.12 18.06 6.15
CA GLY A 49 15.20 19.14 7.14
C GLY A 49 16.02 18.74 8.37
N ALA A 50 15.83 17.52 8.90
CA ALA A 50 16.63 17.00 10.00
C ALA A 50 18.11 16.90 9.64
N ALA A 51 18.43 16.40 8.44
CA ALA A 51 19.80 16.31 7.95
C ALA A 51 20.45 17.69 7.76
N MET A 52 19.70 18.67 7.23
CA MET A 52 20.18 20.06 7.12
C MET A 52 20.44 20.69 8.49
N PHE A 53 19.53 20.50 9.44
CA PHE A 53 19.68 21.01 10.80
C PHE A 53 20.88 20.39 11.52
N GLU A 54 21.05 19.07 11.41
CA GLU A 54 22.21 18.36 11.95
C GLU A 54 23.52 18.87 11.31
N GLY A 55 23.52 19.09 10.00
CA GLY A 55 24.65 19.67 9.28
C GLY A 55 24.99 21.08 9.77
N LEU A 56 23.99 21.94 9.96
CA LEU A 56 24.17 23.29 10.49
C LEU A 56 24.68 23.29 11.94
N ALA A 57 24.16 22.39 12.78
CA ALA A 57 24.56 22.28 14.17
C ALA A 57 26.01 21.80 14.33
N ARG A 58 26.47 20.89 13.45
CA ARG A 58 27.84 20.36 13.48
C ARG A 58 28.85 21.21 12.73
N ASN A 59 28.44 21.90 11.68
CA ASN A 59 29.31 22.73 10.86
C ASN A 59 28.61 24.04 10.47
N PRO A 60 28.49 24.98 11.41
CA PRO A 60 27.87 26.27 11.13
C PRO A 60 28.68 27.03 10.06
N PRO A 61 28.03 27.75 9.14
CA PRO A 61 28.72 28.51 8.10
C PRO A 61 29.61 29.56 8.76
N THR A 62 30.91 29.49 8.46
CA THR A 62 31.95 30.32 9.08
C THR A 62 32.24 31.61 8.31
N GLU A 63 31.50 31.89 7.24
CA GLU A 63 31.69 33.10 6.43
C GLU A 63 30.43 33.95 6.41
N SER A 64 30.60 35.21 6.83
CA SER A 64 29.64 36.31 6.86
C SER A 64 30.07 37.41 5.90
#